data_AF-A0A522FE42-F1
#
_entry.id   AF-A0A522FE42-F1
#
_cell.length_a   1.000
_cell.length_b   1.000
_cell.length_c   1.000
_cell.angle_alpha   90.00
_cell.angle_beta   90.00
_cell.angle_gamma   90.00
#
_symmetry.space_group_name_H-M   'P 1'
#
loop_
_entity.id
_entity.type
_entity.pdbx_description
1 polymer ?
#
loop_
_entity_poly.entity_id
_entity_poly.type
_entity_poly.pdbx_seq_one_letter_code
_entity_poly.pdbx_strand_id
1 'polypeptide(L)' 'MKRKNKLPLQLNCSCSKIPFIAHELTQSLLVINAFATGSIERLKESSLTLEQLNMALEKVIEEVNVMSNKINSLSSSI' A
#
# COMPACT_ATOMS: atom_id res chain seq x y z
N MET A 1 -49.19 21.07 -6.79
CA MET A 1 -47.78 21.30 -7.17
C MET A 1 -46.85 20.74 -6.08
N LYS A 2 -46.27 19.55 -6.27
CA LYS A 2 -45.27 19.00 -5.34
C LYS A 2 -43.88 19.49 -5.77
N ARG A 3 -43.28 20.42 -5.02
CA ARG A 3 -41.88 20.81 -5.22
C ARG A 3 -40.99 19.66 -4.76
N LYS A 4 -40.39 18.92 -5.71
CA LYS A 4 -39.28 18.01 -5.42
C LYS A 4 -38.05 18.88 -5.15
N ASN A 5 -37.77 19.19 -3.89
CA ASN A 5 -36.47 19.73 -3.48
C ASN A 5 -35.43 18.63 -3.69
N LYS A 6 -34.80 18.63 -4.87
CA LYS A 6 -33.65 17.80 -5.19
C LYS A 6 -32.47 18.44 -4.45
N LEU A 7 -32.14 17.96 -3.25
CA LEU A 7 -30.87 18.32 -2.61
C LEU A 7 -29.75 17.84 -3.55
N PRO A 8 -28.83 18.72 -4.01
CA PRO A 8 -27.61 18.26 -4.63
C PRO A 8 -26.70 17.80 -3.49
N LEU A 9 -26.85 16.54 -3.06
CA LEU A 9 -25.77 15.86 -2.35
C LEU A 9 -24.70 15.51 -3.38
N GLN A 10 -23.99 16.53 -3.88
CA GLN A 10 -22.66 16.31 -4.44
C GLN A 10 -21.71 16.08 -3.28
N LEU A 11 -21.85 14.92 -2.63
CA LEU A 11 -20.72 14.27 -1.99
C LEU A 11 -19.76 13.95 -3.13
N ASN A 12 -18.74 14.77 -3.31
CA ASN A 12 -17.62 14.45 -4.18
C ASN A 12 -16.91 13.23 -3.58
N CYS A 13 -17.46 12.03 -3.75
CA CYS A 13 -16.78 10.83 -3.33
C CYS A 13 -15.60 10.60 -4.28
N SER A 14 -14.38 10.66 -3.75
CA SER A 14 -13.14 10.23 -4.40
C SER A 14 -13.10 8.70 -4.63
N CYS A 15 -14.24 8.00 -4.61
CA CYS A 15 -14.42 6.57 -4.77
C CYS A 15 -13.72 6.01 -6.04
N SER A 16 -13.61 6.82 -7.10
CA SER A 16 -12.91 6.45 -8.34
C SER A 16 -11.39 6.25 -8.17
N LYS A 17 -10.80 6.78 -7.09
CA LYS A 17 -9.37 6.61 -6.77
C LYS A 17 -9.08 5.31 -5.99
N ILE A 18 -10.10 4.63 -5.47
CA ILE A 18 -9.93 3.40 -4.68
C ILE A 18 -9.24 2.29 -5.48
N PRO A 19 -9.64 1.98 -6.74
CA PRO A 19 -8.97 0.93 -7.51
C PRO A 19 -7.49 1.24 -7.80
N PHE A 20 -7.17 2.52 -8.03
CA PHE A 20 -5.80 2.97 -8.25
C PHE A 20 -4.94 2.78 -6.99
N ILE A 21 -5.42 3.24 -5.84
CA ILE A 21 -4.73 3.04 -4.56
C ILE A 21 -4.59 1.55 -4.24
N ALA A 22 -5.63 0.75 -4.45
CA ALA A 22 -5.57 -0.70 -4.23
C ALA A 22 -4.48 -1.36 -5.08
N HIS A 23 -4.36 -0.98 -6.36
CA HIS A 23 -3.30 -1.45 -7.23
C HIS A 23 -1.92 -1.05 -6.69
N GLU A 24 -1.76 0.21 -6.32
CA GLU A 24 -0.49 0.72 -5.80
C GLU A 24 -0.05 0.07 -4.48
N LEU A 25 -0.97 -0.18 -3.55
CA LEU A 25 -0.71 -0.90 -2.31
C LEU A 25 -0.36 -2.37 -2.57
N THR A 26 -1.00 -2.99 -3.57
CA THR A 26 -0.71 -4.35 -3.97
C THR A 26 0.73 -4.49 -4.48
N GLN A 27 1.26 -3.49 -5.22
CA GLN A 27 2.64 -3.53 -5.68
C GLN A 27 3.64 -3.54 -4.51
N SER A 28 3.47 -2.66 -3.51
CA SER A 28 4.32 -2.65 -2.33
C SER A 28 4.22 -3.95 -1.53
N LEU A 29 3.03 -4.53 -1.41
CA LEU A 29 2.85 -5.84 -0.77
C LEU A 29 3.57 -6.97 -1.52
N LEU A 30 3.58 -6.96 -2.85
CA LEU A 30 4.30 -7.95 -3.66
C LEU A 30 5.81 -7.85 -3.41
N VAL A 31 6.36 -6.63 -3.33
CA VAL A 31 7.77 -6.42 -3.01
C VAL A 31 8.09 -6.93 -1.61
N ILE A 32 7.30 -6.54 -0.60
CA ILE A 32 7.47 -7.01 0.79
C ILE A 32 7.45 -8.54 0.85
N ASN A 33 6.47 -9.16 0.18
CA ASN A 33 6.35 -10.61 0.15
C ASN A 33 7.54 -11.29 -0.51
N ALA A 34 8.07 -10.72 -1.62
CA ALA A 34 9.24 -11.26 -2.31
C ALA A 34 10.50 -11.21 -1.42
N PHE A 35 10.74 -10.08 -0.74
CA PHE A 35 11.87 -9.95 0.19
C PHE A 35 11.72 -10.89 1.39
N ALA A 36 10.54 -10.95 2.02
CA ALA A 36 10.29 -11.84 3.15
C ALA A 36 10.46 -13.33 2.78
N THR A 37 9.87 -13.75 1.65
CA THR A 37 9.96 -15.13 1.16
C THR A 37 11.40 -15.49 0.82
N GLY A 38 12.10 -14.63 0.05
CA GLY A 38 13.50 -14.86 -0.31
C GLY A 38 14.42 -14.92 0.91
N SER A 39 14.20 -14.08 1.93
CA SER A 39 14.94 -14.16 3.19
C SER A 39 14.67 -15.47 3.92
N ILE A 40 13.42 -15.94 3.99
CA ILE A 40 13.05 -17.21 4.63
C ILE A 40 13.72 -18.40 3.92
N GLU A 41 13.68 -18.44 2.59
CA GLU A 41 14.30 -19.50 1.80
C GLU A 41 15.81 -19.55 2.05
N ARG A 42 16.48 -18.40 2.01
CA ARG A 42 17.92 -18.32 2.22
C ARG A 42 18.34 -18.58 3.67
N LEU A 43 17.48 -18.27 4.65
CA LEU A 43 17.69 -18.68 6.04
C LEU A 43 17.66 -20.19 6.19
N LYS A 44 16.73 -20.89 5.52
CA LYS A 44 16.67 -22.37 5.54
C LYS A 44 17.93 -23.00 4.96
N GLU A 45 18.52 -22.37 3.95
CA GLU A 45 19.75 -22.81 3.30
C GLU A 45 21.03 -22.35 4.02
N SER A 46 20.90 -21.60 5.13
CA SER A 46 22.04 -20.94 5.80
C SER A 46 22.88 -20.06 4.86
N SER A 47 22.25 -19.52 3.82
CA SER A 47 22.88 -18.71 2.75
C SER A 47 22.58 -17.22 2.86
N LEU A 48 21.84 -16.81 3.90
CA LEU A 48 21.53 -15.41 4.19
C LEU A 48 22.53 -14.83 5.20
N THR A 49 23.28 -13.81 4.79
CA THR A 49 24.14 -13.06 5.72
C THR A 49 23.32 -12.03 6.52
N LEU A 50 23.88 -11.58 7.64
CA LEU A 50 23.27 -10.49 8.44
C LEU A 50 23.09 -9.21 7.62
N GLU A 51 24.07 -8.85 6.79
CA GLU A 51 24.00 -7.68 5.91
C GLU A 51 22.82 -7.78 4.93
N GLN A 52 22.64 -8.95 4.31
CA GLN A 52 21.55 -9.17 3.37
C GLN A 52 20.19 -9.19 4.04
N LEU A 53 20.11 -9.70 5.28
CA LEU A 53 18.89 -9.62 6.09
C LEU A 53 18.56 -8.17 6.43
N ASN A 54 19.54 -7.37 6.84
CA ASN A 54 19.34 -5.94 7.12
C ASN A 54 18.84 -5.19 5.88
N MET A 55 19.47 -5.41 4.71
CA MET A 55 19.02 -4.83 3.45
C MET A 55 17.57 -5.22 3.11
N ALA A 56 17.19 -6.49 3.33
CA ALA A 56 15.83 -6.94 3.08
C ALA A 56 14.82 -6.26 4.02
N LEU A 57 15.16 -6.11 5.30
CA LEU A 57 14.32 -5.42 6.29
C LEU A 57 14.21 -3.92 6.00
N GLU A 58 15.31 -3.27 5.60
CA GLU A 58 15.30 -1.87 5.16
C GLU A 58 14.36 -1.67 3.97
N LYS A 59 14.39 -2.59 2.99
CA LYS A 59 13.48 -2.52 1.84
C LYS A 59 12.02 -2.73 2.24
N VAL A 60 11.74 -3.63 3.18
CA VAL A 60 10.39 -3.81 3.74
C VAL A 60 9.91 -2.51 4.43
N ILE A 61 10.76 -1.87 5.23
CA ILE A 61 10.44 -0.59 5.90
C ILE A 61 10.16 0.50 4.86
N GLU A 62 10.97 0.60 3.80
CA GLU A 62 10.75 1.54 2.71
C GLU A 62 9.37 1.35 2.06
N GLU A 63 9.00 0.12 1.71
CA GLU A 63 7.70 -0.17 1.11
C GLU A 63 6.53 0.10 2.06
N VAL A 64 6.67 -0.18 3.36
CA VAL A 64 5.66 0.19 4.37
C VAL A 64 5.49 1.71 4.45
N ASN A 65 6.57 2.47 4.34
CA ASN A 65 6.51 3.94 4.30
C ASN A 65 5.83 4.44 3.01
N VAL A 66 6.12 3.82 1.86
CA VAL A 66 5.43 4.12 0.58
C VAL A 66 3.93 3.89 0.72
N MET A 67 3.52 2.74 1.27
CA MET A 67 2.11 2.44 1.51
C MET A 67 1.45 3.46 2.45
N SER A 68 2.12 3.79 3.55
CA SER A 68 1.62 4.78 4.52
C SER A 68 1.41 6.15 3.87
N ASN A 69 2.36 6.59 3.04
CA ASN A 69 2.26 7.85 2.30
C ASN A 69 1.08 7.84 1.31
N LYS A 70 0.85 6.73 0.60
CA LYS A 70 -0.28 6.59 -0.33
C LYS A 70 -1.62 6.62 0.40
N ILE A 71 -1.73 5.94 1.53
CA ILE A 71 -2.94 5.96 2.37
C ILE A 71 -3.21 7.37 2.91
N ASN A 72 -2.17 8.04 3.43
CA ASN A 72 -2.28 9.41 3.94
C ASN A 72 -2.66 10.43 2.85
N SER A 73 -2.16 10.25 1.62
CA SER A 73 -2.55 11.06 0.47
C SER A 73 -4.04 10.93 0.15
N LEU A 74 -4.59 9.71 0.25
CA LEU A 74 -6.01 9.46 0.07
C LEU A 74 -6.85 10.08 1.19
N SER A 75 -6.45 9.90 2.46
CA SER A 75 -7.17 10.48 3.60
C SER A 75 -7.18 12.00 3.58
N SER A 76 -6.14 12.62 3.03
CA SER A 76 -6.06 14.08 2.85
C SER A 76 -6.89 14.59 1.65
N SER A 77 -7.39 13.67 0.81
CA SER A 77 -8.16 13.96 -0.42
C SER A 77 -9.67 13.66 -0.28
N ILE A 78 -10.13 13.28 0.92
CA ILE A 78 -11.52 12.97 1.28
C ILE A 78 -11.96 14.01 2.32
#